data_AF-A0A4R6H6P9-F1
#
_entry.id   AF-A0A4R6H6P9-F1
#
_cell.length_a   1.000
_cell.length_b   1.000
_cell.length_c   1.000
_cell.angle_alpha   90.00
_cell.angle_beta   90.00
_cell.angle_gamma   90.00
#
_symmetry.space_group_name_H-M   'P 1'
#
loop_
_entity.id
_entity.type
_entity.pdbx_description
1 polymer ?
#
loop_
_entity_poly.entity_id
_entity_poly.type
_entity_poly.pdbx_seq_one_letter_code
_entity_poly.pdbx_strand_id
1 'polypeptide(L)'
;MKKINLLLVMLLFLASGLFAQDEIKPSKFENVSWHEVVFIDFKPGKVERAKEIIEEYKAAGKAAGVTGPETHWFMTGEYNMMLIWTMKGGPADLEWRRSPDGVKWWTEFIKQQGSKEAAEALQKEYANLVLKTTSYITHKEL
;
A
#
# COMPACT_ATOMS: atom_id res chain seq x y z
N MET A 1 -68.50 13.67 -5.76
CA MET A 1 -67.64 12.88 -6.67
C MET A 1 -66.35 13.58 -7.08
N LYS A 2 -66.35 14.89 -7.43
CA LYS A 2 -65.11 15.61 -7.85
C LYS A 2 -64.00 15.69 -6.79
N LYS A 3 -64.34 15.77 -5.50
CA LYS A 3 -63.36 15.88 -4.40
C LYS A 3 -62.60 14.56 -4.10
N ILE A 4 -63.22 13.41 -4.36
CA ILE A 4 -62.62 12.08 -4.14
C ILE A 4 -61.56 11.79 -5.21
N ASN A 5 -61.82 12.17 -6.46
CA ASN A 5 -60.86 12.03 -7.55
C ASN A 5 -59.61 12.91 -7.36
N LEU A 6 -59.77 14.08 -6.72
CA LEU A 6 -58.63 14.97 -6.42
C LEU A 6 -57.70 14.37 -5.35
N LEU A 7 -58.28 13.71 -4.34
CA LEU A 7 -57.51 13.04 -3.28
C LEU A 7 -56.72 11.84 -3.82
N LEU A 8 -57.33 11.08 -4.73
CA LEU A 8 -56.70 9.90 -5.35
C LEU A 8 -55.50 10.28 -6.22
N VAL A 9 -55.59 11.38 -6.97
CA VAL A 9 -54.50 11.92 -7.80
C VAL A 9 -53.35 12.45 -6.94
N MET A 10 -53.66 13.08 -5.80
CA MET A 10 -52.64 13.58 -4.87
C MET A 10 -51.89 12.45 -4.15
N LEU A 11 -52.56 11.33 -3.84
CA LEU A 11 -51.94 10.11 -3.32
C LEU A 11 -51.01 9.42 -4.33
N LEU A 12 -51.35 9.44 -5.63
CA LEU A 12 -50.50 8.90 -6.69
C LEU A 12 -49.23 9.74 -6.92
N PHE A 13 -49.30 11.06 -6.74
CA PHE A 13 -48.12 11.95 -6.79
C PHE A 13 -47.18 11.80 -5.58
N LEU A 14 -47.69 11.43 -4.40
CA LEU A 14 -46.87 11.11 -3.23
C LEU A 14 -46.13 9.78 -3.39
N ALA A 15 -46.73 8.81 -4.09
CA ALA A 15 -46.11 7.50 -4.34
C ALA A 15 -44.93 7.57 -5.33
N SER A 16 -44.89 8.55 -6.25
CA SER A 16 -43.75 8.73 -7.16
C SER A 16 -42.47 9.22 -6.47
N GLY A 17 -42.56 9.81 -5.27
CA GLY A 17 -41.39 10.20 -4.47
C GLY A 17 -40.75 9.06 -3.68
N LEU A 18 -41.38 7.88 -3.66
CA LEU A 18 -40.89 6.67 -2.98
C LEU A 18 -39.96 5.81 -3.85
N PHE A 19 -39.86 6.10 -5.14
CA PHE A 19 -38.69 5.72 -5.92
C PHE A 19 -37.58 6.66 -5.50
N ALA A 20 -36.99 6.40 -4.32
CA ALA A 20 -35.71 6.93 -3.95
C ALA A 20 -34.77 6.62 -5.12
N GLN A 21 -34.56 7.63 -5.96
CA GLN A 21 -33.41 7.67 -6.83
C GLN A 21 -32.25 7.53 -5.87
N ASP A 22 -31.50 6.42 -5.93
CA ASP A 22 -30.26 6.28 -5.18
C ASP A 22 -29.43 7.52 -5.51
N GLU A 23 -29.49 8.54 -4.65
CA GLU A 23 -28.74 9.75 -4.82
C GLU A 23 -27.29 9.29 -4.77
N ILE A 24 -26.60 9.38 -5.91
CA ILE A 24 -25.17 9.12 -5.98
C ILE A 24 -24.51 10.20 -5.12
N LYS A 25 -24.32 9.88 -3.84
CA LYS A 25 -23.65 10.71 -2.87
C LYS A 25 -22.16 10.44 -2.95
N PRO A 26 -21.31 11.47 -2.77
CA PRO A 26 -19.90 11.25 -2.56
C PRO A 26 -19.70 10.24 -1.42
N SER A 27 -18.95 9.19 -1.70
CA SER A 27 -18.57 8.18 -0.73
C SER A 27 -17.07 7.95 -0.80
N LYS A 28 -16.49 7.52 0.32
CA LYS A 28 -15.11 7.05 0.38
C LYS A 28 -15.11 5.53 0.32
N PHE A 29 -13.96 4.93 0.01
CA PHE A 29 -13.79 3.50 0.22
C PHE A 29 -13.95 3.18 1.71
N GLU A 30 -14.86 2.24 2.01
CA GLU A 30 -15.11 1.70 3.34
C GLU A 30 -14.71 0.23 3.38
N ASN A 31 -14.35 -0.30 4.55
CA ASN A 31 -13.93 -1.70 4.72
C ASN A 31 -12.83 -2.15 3.75
N VAL A 32 -11.85 -1.27 3.51
CA VAL A 32 -10.67 -1.59 2.72
C VAL A 32 -9.39 -1.43 3.53
N SER A 33 -8.38 -2.21 3.16
CA SER A 33 -6.99 -2.01 3.57
C SER A 33 -6.17 -1.47 2.41
N TRP A 34 -5.34 -0.46 2.64
CA TRP A 34 -4.52 0.18 1.61
C TRP A 34 -3.11 -0.38 1.61
N HIS A 35 -2.55 -0.55 0.41
CA HIS A 35 -1.23 -1.14 0.24
C HIS A 35 -0.45 -0.48 -0.89
N GLU A 36 0.86 -0.34 -0.70
CA GLU A 36 1.80 -0.15 -1.81
C GLU A 36 2.32 -1.52 -2.26
N VAL A 37 2.10 -1.86 -3.53
CA VAL A 37 2.62 -3.07 -4.15
C VAL A 37 3.82 -2.69 -5.01
N VAL A 38 4.98 -3.26 -4.71
CA VAL A 38 6.24 -2.96 -5.40
C VAL A 38 6.75 -4.21 -6.10
N PHE A 39 6.96 -4.11 -7.40
CA PHE A 39 7.60 -5.11 -8.24
C PHE A 39 9.05 -4.74 -8.48
N ILE A 40 9.96 -5.71 -8.32
CA ILE A 40 11.40 -5.51 -8.49
C ILE A 40 11.95 -6.56 -9.44
N ASP A 41 12.67 -6.09 -10.46
CA ASP A 41 13.51 -6.91 -11.32
C ASP A 41 14.98 -6.54 -11.07
N PHE A 42 15.81 -7.55 -10.86
CA PHE A 42 17.24 -7.40 -10.58
C PHE A 42 18.05 -7.64 -11.84
N LYS A 43 19.24 -7.05 -11.89
CA LYS A 43 20.19 -7.30 -12.98
C LYS A 43 20.57 -8.79 -13.03
N PRO A 44 20.90 -9.34 -14.21
CA PRO A 44 21.29 -10.75 -14.35
C PRO A 44 22.38 -11.17 -13.35
N GLY A 45 22.13 -12.27 -12.63
CA GLY A 45 23.05 -12.82 -11.63
C GLY A 45 23.17 -12.01 -10.32
N LYS A 46 22.25 -11.09 -10.03
CA LYS A 46 22.26 -10.26 -8.79
C LYS A 46 21.20 -10.64 -7.76
N VAL A 47 20.34 -11.61 -8.06
CA VAL A 47 19.21 -12.01 -7.20
C VAL A 47 19.70 -12.53 -5.84
N GLU A 48 20.74 -13.36 -5.81
CA GLU A 48 21.28 -13.96 -4.59
C GLU A 48 21.82 -12.89 -3.64
N ARG A 49 22.60 -11.94 -4.17
CA ARG A 49 23.11 -10.82 -3.36
C ARG A 49 21.98 -9.91 -2.87
N ALA A 50 20.95 -9.68 -3.69
CA ALA A 50 19.79 -8.92 -3.27
C ALA A 50 19.04 -9.60 -2.11
N LYS A 51 18.90 -10.94 -2.13
CA LYS A 51 18.32 -11.72 -1.03
C LYS A 51 19.06 -11.52 0.27
N GLU A 52 20.40 -11.61 0.25
CA GLU A 52 21.23 -11.39 1.44
C GLU A 52 20.96 -10.02 2.06
N ILE A 53 20.99 -8.95 1.25
CA ILE A 53 20.77 -7.59 1.72
C ILE A 53 19.33 -7.41 2.25
N ILE A 54 18.33 -8.03 1.60
CA ILE A 54 16.94 -7.98 2.07
C ILE A 54 16.79 -8.64 3.44
N GLU A 55 17.51 -9.73 3.73
CA GLU A 55 17.51 -10.33 5.06
C GLU A 55 18.12 -9.39 6.12
N GLU A 56 19.16 -8.63 5.76
CA GLU A 56 19.70 -7.57 6.62
C GLU A 56 18.67 -6.46 6.88
N TYR A 57 17.89 -6.06 5.88
CA TYR A 57 16.82 -5.06 6.04
C TYR A 57 15.70 -5.57 6.94
N LYS A 58 15.32 -6.86 6.82
CA LYS A 58 14.34 -7.51 7.67
C LYS A 58 14.82 -7.59 9.12
N ALA A 59 16.10 -7.88 9.35
CA ALA A 59 16.68 -7.92 10.69
C ALA A 59 16.57 -6.55 11.40
N ALA A 60 16.91 -5.46 10.69
CA ALA A 60 16.75 -4.10 11.22
C ALA A 60 15.28 -3.76 11.50
N GLY A 61 14.36 -4.16 10.64
CA GLY A 61 12.92 -3.98 10.87
C GLY A 61 12.41 -4.68 12.11
N LYS A 62 12.84 -5.94 12.31
CA LYS A 62 12.52 -6.71 13.52
C LYS A 62 13.07 -6.02 14.78
N ALA A 63 14.31 -5.55 14.75
CA ALA A 63 14.92 -4.83 15.88
C ALA A 63 14.19 -3.51 16.20
N ALA A 64 13.74 -2.80 15.17
CA ALA A 64 12.99 -1.55 15.30
C ALA A 64 11.52 -1.74 15.72
N GLY A 65 11.03 -2.98 15.79
CA GLY A 65 9.61 -3.26 16.05
C GLY A 65 8.69 -2.76 14.94
N VAL A 66 9.20 -2.65 13.71
CA VAL A 66 8.42 -2.24 12.54
C VAL A 66 8.12 -3.44 11.66
N THR A 67 6.86 -3.53 11.22
CA THR A 67 6.43 -4.56 10.28
C THR A 67 6.92 -4.18 8.88
N GLY A 68 7.76 -5.02 8.29
CA GLY A 68 8.16 -4.90 6.89
C GLY A 68 7.04 -5.33 5.92
N PRO A 69 7.31 -5.37 4.61
CA PRO A 69 6.35 -5.82 3.64
C PRO A 69 6.19 -7.34 3.67
N GLU A 70 5.07 -7.83 3.17
CA GLU A 70 4.98 -9.20 2.70
C GLU A 70 5.88 -9.38 1.47
N THR A 71 6.64 -10.47 1.40
CA THR A 71 7.64 -10.71 0.34
C THR A 71 7.31 -11.95 -0.48
N HIS A 72 7.23 -11.80 -1.80
CA HIS A 72 7.02 -12.90 -2.74
C HIS A 72 8.14 -12.95 -3.77
N TRP A 73 8.74 -14.11 -3.96
CA TRP A 73 9.73 -14.35 -5.02
C TRP A 73 9.07 -15.03 -6.20
N PHE A 74 9.16 -14.44 -7.38
CA PHE A 74 8.57 -15.02 -8.56
C PHE A 74 9.45 -16.11 -9.16
N MET A 75 8.83 -17.21 -9.56
CA MET A 75 9.47 -18.30 -10.28
C MET A 75 9.46 -18.08 -11.81
N THR A 76 8.53 -17.26 -12.30
CA THR A 76 8.30 -16.95 -13.71
C THR A 76 7.75 -15.53 -13.85
N GLY A 77 7.90 -14.91 -15.03
CA GLY A 77 7.39 -13.58 -15.32
C GLY A 77 8.51 -12.57 -15.54
N GLU A 78 8.14 -11.29 -15.63
CA GLU A 78 9.11 -10.20 -15.89
C GLU A 78 9.91 -9.80 -14.65
N TYR A 79 9.30 -9.88 -13.47
CA TYR A 79 9.93 -9.45 -12.21
C TYR A 79 10.49 -10.64 -11.44
N ASN A 80 11.45 -10.37 -10.56
CA ASN A 80 11.98 -11.41 -9.66
C ASN A 80 11.27 -11.40 -8.30
N MET A 81 10.72 -10.25 -7.88
CA MET A 81 10.14 -10.08 -6.54
C MET A 81 8.93 -9.15 -6.54
N MET A 82 8.01 -9.40 -5.62
CA MET A 82 6.94 -8.49 -5.20
C MET A 82 7.01 -8.24 -3.70
N LEU A 83 6.80 -6.98 -3.31
CA LEU A 83 6.64 -6.52 -1.94
C LEU A 83 5.24 -5.93 -1.77
N ILE A 84 4.55 -6.23 -0.67
CA ILE A 84 3.27 -5.62 -0.32
C ILE A 84 3.44 -4.90 1.03
N TRP A 85 3.43 -3.57 0.98
CA TRP A 85 3.51 -2.71 2.16
C TRP A 85 2.12 -2.27 2.58
N THR A 86 1.69 -2.65 3.79
CA THR A 86 0.42 -2.16 4.34
C THR A 86 0.55 -0.73 4.83
N MET A 87 -0.35 0.14 4.37
CA MET A 87 -0.46 1.53 4.80
C MET A 87 -1.37 1.60 6.03
N LYS A 88 -0.77 1.60 7.22
CA LYS A 88 -1.48 1.53 8.52
C LYS A 88 -2.43 2.70 8.73
N GLY A 89 -2.06 3.90 8.25
CA GLY A 89 -2.91 5.10 8.29
C GLY A 89 -3.82 5.24 7.07
N GLY A 90 -3.91 4.24 6.20
CA GLY A 90 -4.57 4.35 4.91
C GLY A 90 -3.83 5.35 3.99
N PRO A 91 -4.53 6.01 3.05
CA PRO A 91 -3.92 6.92 2.08
C PRO A 91 -3.15 8.10 2.69
N ALA A 92 -3.47 8.49 3.93
CA ALA A 92 -2.75 9.55 4.64
C ALA A 92 -1.26 9.23 4.86
N ASP A 93 -0.87 7.95 4.80
CA ASP A 93 0.54 7.57 4.90
C ASP A 93 1.39 8.13 3.75
N LEU A 94 0.77 8.50 2.62
CA LEU A 94 1.45 9.14 1.48
C LEU A 94 1.90 10.58 1.75
N GLU A 95 1.40 11.21 2.82
CA GLU A 95 1.76 12.59 3.19
C GLU A 95 3.15 12.66 3.83
N TRP A 96 3.71 11.53 4.26
CA TRP A 96 5.01 11.49 4.93
C TRP A 96 6.17 11.55 3.93
N ARG A 97 7.02 12.59 4.06
CA ARG A 97 8.37 12.58 3.45
C ARG A 97 9.28 11.53 4.10
N ARG A 98 9.14 11.35 5.41
CA ARG A 98 9.78 10.30 6.22
C ARG A 98 8.76 9.85 7.27
N SER A 99 8.32 8.61 7.20
CA SER A 99 7.36 8.07 8.17
C SER A 99 8.02 7.78 9.51
N PRO A 100 7.28 7.80 10.63
CA PRO A 100 7.80 7.40 11.93
C PRO A 100 8.44 6.01 11.94
N ASP A 101 7.82 5.03 11.26
CA ASP A 101 8.36 3.67 11.15
C ASP A 101 9.64 3.64 10.29
N GLY A 102 9.71 4.44 9.21
CA GLY A 102 10.94 4.58 8.42
C GLY A 102 12.11 5.16 9.22
N VAL A 103 11.85 6.12 10.11
CA VAL A 103 12.89 6.70 11.00
C VAL A 103 13.38 5.67 12.02
N LYS A 104 12.47 4.88 12.62
CA LYS A 104 12.83 3.80 13.54
C LYS A 104 13.68 2.74 12.83
N TRP A 105 13.23 2.29 11.67
CA TRP A 105 13.95 1.31 10.84
C TRP A 105 15.36 1.80 10.51
N TRP A 106 15.48 3.03 10.01
CA TRP A 106 16.78 3.59 9.61
C TRP A 106 17.75 3.71 10.80
N THR A 107 17.22 4.07 11.97
CA THR A 107 18.02 4.18 13.20
C THR A 107 18.60 2.82 13.61
N GLU A 108 17.79 1.76 13.62
CA GLU A 108 18.29 0.41 13.93
C GLU A 108 19.19 -0.14 12.83
N PHE A 109 18.90 0.17 11.57
CA PHE A 109 19.75 -0.24 10.46
C PHE A 109 21.14 0.41 10.54
N ILE A 110 21.26 1.70 10.89
CA ILE A 110 22.56 2.35 11.15
C ILE A 110 23.31 1.63 12.27
N LYS A 111 22.64 1.32 13.39
CA LYS A 111 23.26 0.60 14.52
C LYS A 111 23.75 -0.78 14.09
N GLN A 112 22.94 -1.52 13.33
CA GLN A 112 23.28 -2.84 12.79
C GLN A 112 24.52 -2.79 11.90
N GLN A 113 24.64 -1.77 11.04
CA GLN A 113 25.76 -1.61 10.11
C GLN A 113 26.99 -0.95 10.76
N GLY A 114 26.88 -0.45 11.99
CA GLY A 114 27.96 0.16 12.76
C GLY A 114 28.24 1.63 12.43
N SER A 115 27.79 2.15 11.27
CA SER A 115 27.81 3.57 10.96
C SER A 115 26.79 3.96 9.91
N LYS A 116 26.57 5.27 9.77
CA LYS A 116 25.69 5.81 8.73
C LYS A 116 26.27 5.57 7.34
N GLU A 117 27.58 5.72 7.19
CA GLU A 117 28.30 5.52 5.92
C GLU A 117 28.21 4.07 5.46
N ALA A 118 28.32 3.10 6.37
CA ALA A 118 28.16 1.69 6.05
C ALA A 118 26.72 1.36 5.63
N ALA A 119 25.72 1.89 6.34
CA ALA A 119 24.32 1.75 5.98
C ALA A 119 23.99 2.35 4.60
N GLU A 120 24.50 3.56 4.31
CA GLU A 120 24.34 4.21 3.01
C GLU A 120 25.08 3.46 1.89
N ALA A 121 26.25 2.89 2.17
CA ALA A 121 26.97 2.06 1.22
C ALA A 121 26.18 0.80 0.85
N LEU A 122 25.57 0.11 1.83
CA LEU A 122 24.75 -1.07 1.55
C LEU A 122 23.47 -0.72 0.79
N GLN A 123 22.83 0.41 1.11
CA GLN A 123 21.68 0.92 0.34
C GLN A 123 22.05 1.22 -1.11
N LYS A 124 23.22 1.84 -1.32
CA LYS A 124 23.74 2.10 -2.67
C LYS A 124 24.09 0.81 -3.41
N GLU A 125 24.64 -0.19 -2.71
CA GLU A 125 24.88 -1.51 -3.27
C GLU A 125 23.57 -2.12 -3.77
N TYR A 126 22.55 -2.21 -2.90
CA TYR A 126 21.23 -2.75 -3.25
C TYR A 126 20.61 -2.03 -4.45
N ALA A 127 20.62 -0.69 -4.46
CA ALA A 127 20.12 0.10 -5.57
C ALA A 127 20.83 -0.22 -6.89
N ASN A 128 22.13 -0.55 -6.85
CA ASN A 128 22.89 -0.96 -8.03
C ASN A 128 22.57 -2.38 -8.51
N LEU A 129 21.97 -3.24 -7.67
CA LEU A 129 21.52 -4.58 -8.06
C LEU A 129 20.20 -4.54 -8.84
N VAL A 130 19.36 -3.55 -8.57
CA VAL A 130 18.06 -3.37 -9.21
C VAL A 130 18.23 -2.95 -10.67
N LEU A 131 17.51 -3.63 -11.56
CA LEU A 131 17.36 -3.24 -12.96
C LEU A 131 16.16 -2.31 -13.12
N LYS A 132 15.03 -2.68 -12.53
CA LYS A 132 13.76 -1.96 -12.66
C LYS A 132 12.92 -2.14 -11.40
N THR A 133 12.25 -1.08 -11.01
CA THR A 133 11.20 -1.08 -9.98
C THR A 133 9.92 -0.51 -10.56
N THR A 134 8.78 -1.06 -10.17
CA THR A 134 7.46 -0.51 -10.51
C THR A 134 6.56 -0.62 -9.28
N SER A 135 5.88 0.45 -8.89
CA SER A 135 5.00 0.45 -7.72
C SER A 135 3.61 0.99 -8.03
N TYR A 136 2.63 0.48 -7.28
CA TYR A 136 1.22 0.86 -7.38
C TYR A 136 0.62 1.00 -5.98
N ILE A 137 -0.28 1.96 -5.83
CA ILE A 137 -1.15 2.03 -4.67
C ILE A 137 -2.42 1.25 -4.97
N THR A 138 -2.78 0.36 -4.04
CA THR A 138 -3.91 -0.56 -4.17
C THR A 138 -4.73 -0.55 -2.89
N HIS A 139 -5.96 -1.04 -2.98
CA HIS A 139 -6.75 -1.37 -1.81
C HIS A 139 -7.28 -2.80 -1.92
N LYS A 140 -7.50 -3.45 -0.78
CA LYS A 140 -8.08 -4.79 -0.67
C LYS A 140 -9.31 -4.71 0.22
N GLU A 141 -10.43 -5.23 -0.24
CA GLU A 141 -11.65 -5.40 0.57
C GLU A 141 -11.39 -6.31 1.78
N LEU A 142 -12.08 -6.05 2.89
CA LEU A 142 -11.92 -6.71 4.18
C LEU A 142 -13.13 -7.56 4.55
#